data_AF-A0A819HUZ1-F1
#
_entry.id   AF-A0A819HUZ1-F1
#
_cell.length_a   1.000
_cell.length_b   1.000
_cell.length_c   1.000
_cell.angle_alpha   90.00
_cell.angle_beta   90.00
_cell.angle_gamma   90.00
#
_symmetry.space_group_name_H-M   'P 1'
#
loop_
_entity.id
_entity.type
_entity.pdbx_description
1 polymer ?
#
loop_
_entity_poly.entity_id
_entity_poly.type
_entity_poly.pdbx_seq_one_letter_code
_entity_poly.pdbx_strand_id
1 'polypeptide(L)'
;MVWYLLPLYLDIIRKGFTIMKSDIDISYAGKNIWKKCELMAENTKADIIFMREHPVNTGHFYAIPNDRVIAFFEEWIISQDSFKKLNDQQALAHFNGKIYMICDSADSCNHVKTLPMNRSSNNRLRSNNMSSKMAAVSTYPSSFTRFGGLCPPDKSINPCDEDVLYVHTICMTGFLTKMNKLKQLGFWLMKDTCTETKLDISLQSSKVINVSVTRCVPIPRLSPTVESTFLHCNASI
;
A
#
# COMPACT_ATOMS: atom_id res chain seq x y z
N MET A 1 -0.36 7.11 12.56
CA MET A 1 -0.11 8.51 12.18
C MET A 1 1.02 8.49 11.16
N VAL A 2 0.72 8.44 9.85
CA VAL A 2 1.71 8.19 8.78
C VAL A 2 1.97 9.47 7.93
N TRP A 3 1.42 10.60 8.36
CA TRP A 3 1.57 11.91 7.73
C TRP A 3 3.01 12.30 7.39
N TYR A 4 3.98 11.91 8.24
CA TYR A 4 5.39 12.27 8.07
C TYR A 4 6.07 11.60 6.87
N LEU A 5 5.51 10.52 6.32
CA LEU A 5 6.07 9.86 5.13
C LEU A 5 5.62 10.50 3.82
N LEU A 6 4.48 11.22 3.81
CA LEU A 6 3.97 11.85 2.59
C LEU A 6 4.97 12.84 1.95
N PRO A 7 5.66 13.72 2.71
CA PRO A 7 6.71 14.58 2.14
C PRO A 7 7.87 13.81 1.50
N LEU A 8 8.26 12.66 2.08
CA LEU A 8 9.30 11.80 1.51
C LEU A 8 8.83 11.21 0.17
N TYR A 9 7.60 10.71 0.10
CA TYR A 9 7.02 10.18 -1.14
C TYR A 9 6.96 11.24 -2.24
N LEU A 10 6.55 12.46 -1.88
CA LEU A 10 6.54 13.60 -2.81
C LEU A 10 7.94 13.94 -3.34
N ASP A 11 8.98 13.94 -2.49
CA ASP A 11 10.37 14.18 -2.93
C ASP A 11 10.84 13.11 -3.94
N ILE A 12 10.54 11.84 -3.67
CA ILE A 12 10.89 10.72 -4.55
C ILE A 12 10.15 10.84 -5.91
N ILE A 13 8.86 11.16 -5.89
CA ILE A 13 8.03 11.33 -7.09
C ILE A 13 8.54 12.51 -7.94
N ARG A 14 8.91 13.65 -7.32
CA ARG A 14 9.45 14.82 -8.02
C ARG A 14 10.78 14.52 -8.73
N LYS A 15 11.53 13.53 -8.25
CA LYS A 15 12.76 13.03 -8.89
C LYS A 15 12.50 12.06 -10.04
N GLY A 16 11.24 11.82 -10.39
CA GLY A 16 10.86 10.96 -11.51
C GLY A 16 10.87 9.47 -11.18
N PHE A 17 10.84 9.09 -9.90
CA PHE A 17 10.76 7.69 -9.50
C PHE A 17 9.31 7.25 -9.25
N THR A 18 8.97 6.08 -9.77
CA THR A 18 7.79 5.32 -9.37
C THR A 18 7.98 4.79 -7.94
N ILE A 19 6.93 4.86 -7.13
CA ILE A 19 6.97 4.36 -5.76
C ILE A 19 5.94 3.26 -5.54
N MET A 20 6.32 2.27 -4.73
CA MET A 20 5.41 1.32 -4.11
C MET A 20 5.58 1.44 -2.60
N LYS A 21 4.50 1.82 -1.92
CA LYS A 21 4.45 1.95 -0.46
C LYS A 21 3.78 0.72 0.13
N SER A 22 4.28 0.30 1.29
CA SER A 22 3.80 -0.84 2.05
C SER A 22 3.83 -0.51 3.53
N ASP A 23 2.75 -0.77 4.26
CA ASP A 23 2.83 -0.86 5.72
C ASP A 23 3.60 -2.13 6.11
N ILE A 24 4.14 -2.12 7.32
CA ILE A 24 4.93 -3.23 7.87
C ILE A 24 4.08 -4.42 8.31
N ASP A 25 2.76 -4.25 8.41
CA ASP A 25 1.80 -5.25 8.88
C ASP A 25 1.01 -5.92 7.74
N ILE A 26 1.42 -5.70 6.49
CA ILE A 26 0.94 -6.43 5.33
C ILE A 26 1.87 -7.61 4.99
N SER A 27 1.30 -8.68 4.44
CA SER A 27 2.07 -9.78 3.87
C SER A 27 1.63 -10.06 2.44
N TYR A 28 2.58 -10.05 1.51
CA TYR A 28 2.33 -10.22 0.08
C TYR A 28 2.03 -11.67 -0.30
N ALA A 29 1.17 -11.83 -1.31
CA ALA A 29 1.10 -13.07 -2.06
C ALA A 29 2.47 -13.37 -2.70
N GLY A 30 2.75 -14.64 -2.99
CA GLY A 30 3.97 -15.10 -3.67
C GLY A 30 4.02 -14.70 -5.14
N LYS A 31 3.87 -13.42 -5.45
CA LYS A 31 3.74 -12.86 -6.81
C LYS A 31 4.67 -11.67 -7.00
N ASN A 32 4.94 -11.32 -8.26
CA ASN A 32 5.61 -10.06 -8.58
C ASN A 32 4.61 -8.89 -8.48
N ILE A 33 4.43 -8.39 -7.25
CA ILE A 33 3.45 -7.34 -6.93
C ILE A 33 3.74 -6.05 -7.69
N TRP A 34 5.02 -5.69 -7.85
CA TRP A 34 5.43 -4.54 -8.66
C TRP A 34 4.92 -4.67 -10.10
N LYS A 35 5.22 -5.79 -10.76
CA LYS A 35 4.80 -6.03 -12.14
C LYS A 35 3.28 -6.03 -12.27
N LYS A 36 2.57 -6.59 -11.29
CA LYS A 36 1.10 -6.59 -11.28
C LYS A 36 0.51 -5.18 -11.19
N CYS A 37 1.04 -4.32 -10.32
CA CYS A 37 0.63 -2.92 -10.24
C CYS A 37 0.96 -2.15 -11.52
N GLU A 38 2.13 -2.39 -12.11
CA GLU A 38 2.54 -1.80 -13.39
C GLU A 38 1.55 -2.15 -14.51
N LEU A 39 1.26 -3.45 -14.71
CA LEU A 39 0.29 -3.92 -15.71
C LEU A 39 -1.11 -3.32 -15.46
N MET A 40 -1.54 -3.23 -14.20
CA MET A 40 -2.83 -2.63 -13.87
C MET A 40 -2.87 -1.14 -14.23
N ALA A 41 -1.81 -0.39 -13.95
CA ALA A 41 -1.71 1.02 -14.32
C ALA A 41 -1.62 1.20 -15.84
N GLU A 42 -0.93 0.32 -16.56
CA GLU A 42 -0.86 0.31 -18.02
C GLU A 42 -2.22 0.03 -18.67
N ASN A 43 -2.93 -0.98 -18.16
CA ASN A 43 -4.23 -1.42 -18.69
C ASN A 43 -5.34 -0.40 -18.41
N THR A 44 -5.37 0.13 -17.19
CA THR A 44 -6.38 1.12 -16.78
C THR A 44 -5.98 2.54 -17.10
N LYS A 45 -4.73 2.79 -17.50
CA LYS A 45 -4.16 4.15 -17.59
C LYS A 45 -4.24 4.91 -16.26
N ALA A 46 -4.32 4.26 -15.11
CA ALA A 46 -4.33 4.95 -13.83
C ALA A 46 -2.97 5.62 -13.51
N ASP A 47 -2.99 6.71 -12.76
CA ASP A 47 -1.80 7.36 -12.24
C ASP A 47 -1.34 6.73 -10.90
N ILE A 48 -2.30 6.23 -10.11
CA ILE A 48 -2.07 5.61 -8.80
C ILE A 48 -2.95 4.36 -8.66
N ILE A 49 -2.42 3.32 -8.02
CA ILE A 49 -3.13 2.09 -7.67
C ILE A 49 -3.21 1.95 -6.15
N PHE A 50 -4.40 1.75 -5.61
CA PHE A 50 -4.65 1.47 -4.19
C PHE A 50 -5.36 0.12 -4.00
N MET A 51 -5.35 -0.42 -2.77
CA MET A 51 -6.34 -1.44 -2.40
C MET A 51 -7.68 -0.76 -2.09
N ARG A 52 -8.79 -1.41 -2.44
CA ARG A 52 -10.14 -0.93 -2.14
C ARG A 52 -10.53 -1.21 -0.67
N GLU A 53 -10.28 -0.25 0.23
CA GLU A 53 -10.85 -0.20 1.59
C GLU A 53 -11.21 1.25 2.01
N HIS A 54 -12.39 1.68 1.56
CA HIS A 54 -13.15 2.90 1.91
C HIS A 54 -12.42 4.27 1.96
N PRO A 55 -12.39 5.01 0.83
CA PRO A 55 -12.54 4.52 -0.54
C PRO A 55 -11.28 3.79 -1.02
N VAL A 56 -10.14 4.04 -0.37
CA VAL A 56 -8.83 3.44 -0.65
C VAL A 56 -8.09 3.16 0.66
N ASN A 57 -7.27 2.12 0.68
CA ASN A 57 -6.36 1.83 1.78
C ASN A 57 -5.00 2.50 1.54
N THR A 58 -4.53 3.37 2.43
CA THR A 58 -3.21 4.03 2.26
C THR A 58 -2.05 3.20 2.80
N GLY A 59 -2.36 2.03 3.38
CA GLY A 59 -1.42 1.01 3.81
C GLY A 59 -0.58 0.47 2.66
N HIS A 60 -1.11 0.41 1.45
CA HIS A 60 -0.35 0.07 0.25
C HIS A 60 -0.82 0.86 -0.97
N PHE A 61 0.13 1.40 -1.73
CA PHE A 61 -0.17 2.00 -3.02
C PHE A 61 1.02 1.94 -3.97
N TYR A 62 0.74 2.07 -5.26
CA TYR A 62 1.71 2.22 -6.34
C TYR A 62 1.42 3.52 -7.09
N ALA A 63 2.41 4.39 -7.28
CA ALA A 63 2.21 5.69 -7.91
C ALA A 63 3.27 5.98 -8.98
N ILE A 64 2.81 6.38 -10.17
CA ILE A 64 3.66 6.71 -11.32
C ILE A 64 3.95 8.22 -11.32
N PRO A 65 5.20 8.65 -11.45
CA PRO A 65 5.55 10.07 -11.40
C PRO A 65 4.99 10.83 -12.59
N ASN A 66 4.17 11.84 -12.30
CA ASN A 66 3.68 12.84 -13.25
C ASN A 66 3.09 14.03 -12.48
N ASP A 67 2.75 15.11 -13.20
CA ASP A 67 2.25 16.35 -12.59
C ASP A 67 0.99 16.17 -11.75
N ARG A 68 0.08 15.27 -12.15
CA ARG A 68 -1.17 15.02 -11.41
C ARG A 68 -0.89 14.32 -10.08
N VAL A 69 0.04 13.38 -10.07
CA VAL A 69 0.46 12.67 -8.84
C VAL A 69 1.20 13.62 -7.90
N ILE A 70 2.08 14.48 -8.43
CA ILE A 70 2.74 15.51 -7.61
C ILE A 70 1.69 16.43 -6.97
N ALA A 71 0.75 16.95 -7.76
CA ALA A 71 -0.31 17.83 -7.26
C ALA A 71 -1.22 17.11 -6.24
N PHE A 72 -1.50 15.82 -6.44
CA PHE A 72 -2.23 14.99 -5.48
C PHE A 72 -1.51 14.90 -4.12
N PHE A 73 -0.21 14.60 -4.12
CA PHE A 73 0.56 14.50 -2.87
C PHE A 73 0.73 15.87 -2.19
N GLU A 74 0.91 16.95 -2.94
CA GLU A 74 0.95 18.31 -2.40
C GLU A 74 -0.34 18.66 -1.64
N GLU A 75 -1.50 18.45 -2.26
CA GLU A 75 -2.79 18.71 -1.62
C GLU A 75 -3.01 17.79 -0.41
N TRP A 76 -2.62 16.52 -0.52
CA TRP A 76 -2.74 15.57 0.58
C TRP A 76 -1.90 16.02 1.78
N ILE A 77 -0.64 16.43 1.59
CA ILE A 77 0.23 16.94 2.66
C ILE A 77 -0.35 18.22 3.28
N ILE A 78 -0.74 19.18 2.44
CA ILE A 78 -1.29 20.47 2.88
C ILE A 78 -2.56 20.27 3.72
N SER A 79 -3.34 19.22 3.42
CA SER A 79 -4.58 18.93 4.13
C SER A 79 -4.40 18.54 5.60
N GLN A 80 -3.18 18.16 6.02
CA GLN A 80 -2.91 17.71 7.38
C GLN A 80 -3.40 18.73 8.43
N ASP A 81 -3.25 20.03 8.15
CA ASP A 81 -3.71 21.08 9.07
C ASP A 81 -5.23 21.18 9.18
N SER A 82 -5.95 20.84 8.11
CA SER A 82 -7.42 20.81 8.09
C SER A 82 -7.97 19.53 8.73
N PHE A 83 -7.16 18.46 8.79
CA PHE A 83 -7.56 17.13 9.26
C PHE A 83 -6.72 16.62 10.43
N LYS A 84 -6.32 17.50 11.37
CA LYS A 84 -5.44 17.16 12.51
C LYS A 84 -5.89 15.99 13.38
N LYS A 85 -7.18 15.66 13.38
CA LYS A 85 -7.77 14.55 14.16
C LYS A 85 -7.92 13.26 13.36
N LEU A 86 -7.61 13.28 12.07
CA LEU A 86 -7.73 12.14 11.17
C LEU A 86 -6.35 11.56 10.85
N ASN A 87 -6.29 10.26 10.58
CA ASN A 87 -5.13 9.69 9.91
C ASN A 87 -5.13 10.06 8.41
N ASP A 88 -4.03 9.76 7.74
CA ASP A 88 -3.82 10.08 6.33
C ASP A 88 -4.85 9.41 5.41
N GLN A 89 -5.27 8.16 5.68
CA GLN A 89 -6.34 7.46 4.95
C GLN A 89 -7.70 8.13 5.09
N GLN A 90 -8.09 8.45 6.33
CA GLN A 90 -9.36 9.11 6.65
C GLN A 90 -9.42 10.50 6.00
N ALA A 91 -8.33 11.26 6.05
CA ALA A 91 -8.24 12.53 5.35
C ALA A 91 -8.35 12.34 3.83
N LEU A 92 -7.66 11.34 3.27
CA LEU A 92 -7.73 11.02 1.84
C LEU A 92 -9.14 10.63 1.37
N ALA A 93 -9.97 10.07 2.24
CA ALA A 93 -11.36 9.77 1.91
C ALA A 93 -12.16 11.04 1.53
N HIS A 94 -11.87 12.20 2.14
CA HIS A 94 -12.55 13.47 1.86
C HIS A 94 -12.17 14.11 0.51
N PHE A 95 -11.21 13.52 -0.18
CA PHE A 95 -10.58 14.02 -1.40
C PHE A 95 -11.03 13.32 -2.68
N ASN A 96 -11.78 12.21 -2.54
CA ASN A 96 -12.40 11.54 -3.67
C ASN A 96 -13.39 12.49 -4.37
N GLY A 97 -13.29 12.61 -5.69
CA GLY A 97 -14.04 13.58 -6.50
C GLY A 97 -13.54 15.02 -6.39
N LYS A 98 -12.40 15.28 -5.73
CA LYS A 98 -11.80 16.63 -5.60
C LYS A 98 -10.40 16.70 -6.17
N ILE A 99 -9.48 15.88 -5.66
CA ILE A 99 -8.08 15.84 -6.11
C ILE A 99 -7.72 14.53 -6.83
N TYR A 100 -8.51 13.50 -6.59
CA TYR A 100 -8.47 12.25 -7.35
C TYR A 100 -9.89 11.75 -7.58
N MET A 101 -10.04 10.82 -8.51
CA MET A 101 -11.26 10.05 -8.66
C MET A 101 -10.93 8.61 -9.01
N ILE A 102 -11.73 7.68 -8.49
CA ILE A 102 -11.59 6.26 -8.79
C ILE A 102 -12.14 5.97 -10.20
N CYS A 103 -11.40 5.20 -10.97
CA CYS A 103 -11.72 4.70 -12.29
C CYS A 103 -11.30 3.22 -12.41
N ASP A 104 -11.93 2.47 -13.31
CA ASP A 104 -11.75 1.02 -13.43
C ASP A 104 -11.32 0.56 -14.84
N SER A 105 -11.18 1.50 -15.77
CA SER A 105 -10.96 1.25 -17.18
C SER A 105 -10.14 2.37 -17.81
N ALA A 106 -9.46 2.06 -18.93
CA ALA A 106 -8.65 3.05 -19.66
C ALA A 106 -9.45 4.32 -19.98
N ASP A 107 -10.66 4.16 -20.51
CA ASP A 107 -11.51 5.29 -20.92
C ASP A 107 -11.96 6.13 -19.72
N SER A 108 -12.41 5.50 -18.63
CA SER A 108 -12.81 6.21 -17.43
C SER A 108 -11.63 6.93 -16.77
N CYS A 109 -10.45 6.31 -16.71
CA CYS A 109 -9.26 6.97 -16.16
C CYS A 109 -8.76 8.11 -17.06
N ASN A 110 -8.80 7.93 -18.38
CA ASN A 110 -8.48 9.02 -19.31
C ASN A 110 -9.44 10.19 -19.16
N HIS A 111 -10.74 9.91 -18.96
CA HIS A 111 -11.73 10.95 -18.66
C HIS A 111 -11.40 11.67 -17.34
N VAL A 112 -11.11 10.95 -16.24
CA VAL A 112 -10.71 11.54 -14.95
C VAL A 112 -9.53 12.51 -15.13
N LYS A 113 -8.53 12.13 -15.92
CA LYS A 113 -7.35 12.96 -16.19
C LYS A 113 -7.67 14.26 -16.92
N THR A 114 -8.84 14.41 -17.54
CA THR A 114 -9.28 15.68 -18.15
C THR A 114 -9.95 16.62 -17.17
N LEU A 115 -10.42 16.12 -16.02
CA LEU A 115 -11.20 16.89 -15.06
C LEU A 115 -10.32 17.83 -14.23
N PRO A 116 -10.82 19.03 -13.91
CA PRO A 116 -10.10 19.96 -13.06
C PRO A 116 -10.11 19.51 -11.60
N MET A 117 -9.00 19.69 -10.93
CA MET A 117 -8.85 19.49 -9.50
C MET A 117 -9.52 20.61 -8.72
N ASN A 118 -10.38 20.26 -7.77
CA ASN A 118 -11.03 21.22 -6.87
C ASN A 118 -10.15 21.47 -5.64
N ARG A 119 -9.22 22.42 -5.76
CA ARG A 119 -8.28 22.81 -4.70
C ARG A 119 -9.00 23.57 -3.58
N SER A 120 -8.55 23.36 -2.34
CA SER A 120 -9.00 24.19 -1.22
C SER A 120 -8.58 25.65 -1.44
N SER A 121 -9.55 26.57 -1.40
CA SER A 121 -9.39 28.00 -1.73
C SER A 121 -8.31 28.73 -0.94
N ASN A 122 -7.89 28.20 0.21
CA ASN A 122 -6.99 28.87 1.14
C ASN A 122 -5.50 28.81 0.73
N ASN A 123 -5.11 28.08 -0.33
CA ASN A 123 -3.71 27.87 -0.71
C ASN A 123 -3.38 28.21 -2.18
N ARG A 124 -4.09 29.17 -2.78
CA ARG A 124 -3.89 29.60 -4.19
C ARG A 124 -2.50 30.16 -4.52
N LEU A 125 -1.63 30.38 -3.53
CA LEU A 125 -0.34 31.04 -3.71
C LEU A 125 0.83 30.13 -4.15
N ARG A 126 0.64 28.82 -4.34
CA ARG A 126 1.78 27.88 -4.41
C ARG A 126 2.05 27.08 -5.69
N SER A 127 1.31 27.20 -6.78
CA SER A 127 1.75 26.56 -8.04
C SER A 127 1.12 27.20 -9.27
N ASN A 128 1.87 28.05 -9.94
CA ASN A 128 1.45 28.75 -11.17
C ASN A 128 1.64 27.91 -12.44
N ASN A 129 2.11 26.65 -12.39
CA ASN A 129 2.46 25.92 -13.61
C ASN A 129 2.17 24.41 -13.62
N MET A 130 1.71 23.78 -12.52
CA MET A 130 1.36 22.36 -12.57
C MET A 130 -0.11 22.18 -12.93
N SER A 131 -0.35 21.44 -14.02
CA SER A 131 -1.65 20.97 -14.50
C SER A 131 -2.61 20.69 -13.33
N SER A 132 -3.63 21.55 -13.19
CA SER A 132 -4.70 21.46 -12.20
C SER A 132 -5.68 20.32 -12.51
N LYS A 133 -5.19 19.15 -12.92
CA LYS A 133 -6.00 18.00 -13.33
C LYS A 133 -5.99 16.94 -12.22
N MET A 134 -7.13 16.24 -12.06
CA MET A 134 -7.27 15.20 -11.04
C MET A 134 -6.39 13.98 -11.34
N ALA A 135 -5.85 13.36 -10.29
CA ALA A 135 -5.17 12.07 -10.42
C ALA A 135 -6.20 10.95 -10.67
N ALA A 136 -5.93 10.10 -11.68
CA ALA A 136 -6.73 8.90 -11.91
C ALA A 136 -6.27 7.77 -10.99
N VAL A 137 -7.20 7.26 -10.17
CA VAL A 137 -6.93 6.18 -9.22
C VAL A 137 -7.63 4.91 -9.67
N SER A 138 -6.90 3.81 -9.80
CA SER A 138 -7.51 2.48 -9.91
C SER A 138 -7.34 1.70 -8.60
N THR A 139 -8.21 0.71 -8.41
CA THR A 139 -8.22 -0.11 -7.19
C THR A 139 -8.27 -1.59 -7.51
N TYR A 140 -7.48 -2.40 -6.80
CA TYR A 140 -7.71 -3.85 -6.74
C TYR A 140 -8.55 -4.21 -5.50
N PRO A 141 -9.25 -5.36 -5.53
CA PRO A 141 -10.09 -5.82 -4.42
C PRO A 141 -9.30 -5.98 -3.11
N SER A 142 -9.97 -5.76 -1.97
CA SER A 142 -9.44 -6.22 -0.68
C SER A 142 -9.54 -7.74 -0.60
N SER A 143 -8.50 -8.38 -0.07
CA SER A 143 -8.44 -9.83 0.13
C SER A 143 -9.44 -10.34 1.16
N PHE A 144 -9.99 -9.46 2.00
CA PHE A 144 -10.82 -9.87 3.13
C PHE A 144 -12.31 -9.78 2.89
N THR A 145 -12.76 -8.85 2.06
CA THR A 145 -14.11 -8.88 1.51
C THR A 145 -14.14 -7.98 0.28
N ARG A 146 -15.03 -8.28 -0.69
CA ARG A 146 -15.44 -7.31 -1.71
C ARG A 146 -16.05 -6.01 -1.10
N PHE A 147 -16.32 -5.96 0.22
CA PHE A 147 -17.12 -4.96 0.92
C PHE A 147 -16.48 -4.34 2.20
N GLY A 148 -15.15 -4.37 2.37
CA GLY A 148 -14.47 -3.54 3.39
C GLY A 148 -14.35 -4.06 4.83
N GLY A 149 -14.52 -5.36 5.08
CA GLY A 149 -14.11 -5.99 6.34
C GLY A 149 -12.59 -5.93 6.54
N LEU A 150 -12.14 -5.43 7.70
CA LEU A 150 -10.71 -5.30 8.09
C LEU A 150 -10.07 -6.62 8.55
N CYS A 151 -10.80 -7.74 8.47
CA CYS A 151 -10.41 -9.01 9.05
C CYS A 151 -10.54 -10.16 8.07
N PRO A 152 -9.62 -11.15 8.16
CA PRO A 152 -9.77 -12.41 7.45
C PRO A 152 -11.19 -12.96 7.62
N PRO A 153 -11.96 -13.14 6.54
CA PRO A 153 -13.16 -13.95 6.64
C PRO A 153 -12.71 -15.37 7.03
N ASP A 154 -13.61 -16.14 7.64
CA ASP A 154 -13.38 -17.58 7.87
C ASP A 154 -13.23 -18.39 6.57
N LYS A 155 -13.46 -17.76 5.41
CA LYS A 155 -13.23 -18.36 4.09
C LYS A 155 -11.74 -18.33 3.71
N SER A 156 -11.28 -19.40 3.09
CA SER A 156 -9.92 -19.52 2.55
C SER A 156 -9.69 -18.48 1.44
N ILE A 157 -8.89 -17.45 1.73
CA ILE A 157 -8.31 -16.58 0.70
C ILE A 157 -7.36 -17.45 -0.11
N ASN A 158 -7.51 -17.47 -1.43
CA ASN A 158 -6.57 -18.15 -2.30
C ASN A 158 -5.40 -17.19 -2.62
N PRO A 159 -4.18 -17.43 -2.11
CA PRO A 159 -3.02 -16.60 -2.46
C PRO A 159 -2.67 -16.65 -3.96
N CYS A 160 -3.22 -17.60 -4.70
CA CYS A 160 -3.06 -17.73 -6.13
C CYS A 160 -4.04 -16.91 -6.96
N ASP A 161 -5.11 -16.39 -6.36
CA ASP A 161 -6.05 -15.52 -7.08
C ASP A 161 -5.32 -14.27 -7.61
N GLU A 162 -5.48 -14.00 -8.90
CA GLU A 162 -4.84 -12.87 -9.60
C GLU A 162 -5.16 -11.51 -8.99
N ASP A 163 -6.28 -11.39 -8.29
CA ASP A 163 -6.72 -10.16 -7.66
C ASP A 163 -6.25 -10.01 -6.21
N VAL A 164 -5.63 -11.04 -5.64
CA VAL A 164 -5.14 -11.06 -4.25
C VAL A 164 -3.65 -10.74 -4.22
N LEU A 165 -3.31 -9.50 -3.83
CA LEU A 165 -1.92 -9.02 -3.81
C LEU A 165 -1.26 -9.17 -2.44
N TYR A 166 -2.00 -8.93 -1.37
CA TYR A 166 -1.51 -9.09 0.00
C TYR A 166 -2.67 -9.29 0.98
N VAL A 167 -2.33 -9.64 2.21
CA VAL A 167 -3.25 -9.67 3.35
C VAL A 167 -2.77 -8.73 4.45
N HIS A 168 -3.71 -8.04 5.10
CA HIS A 168 -3.46 -7.14 6.22
C HIS A 168 -3.87 -7.81 7.54
N THR A 169 -2.93 -8.10 8.44
CA THR A 169 -3.26 -8.82 9.69
C THR A 169 -3.55 -7.88 10.86
N ILE A 170 -4.10 -6.70 10.58
CA ILE A 170 -4.25 -5.62 11.58
C ILE A 170 -5.20 -5.98 12.71
N CYS A 171 -6.24 -6.75 12.43
CA CYS A 171 -7.24 -7.08 13.44
C CYS A 171 -6.87 -8.30 14.31
N MET A 172 -5.69 -8.87 14.09
CA MET A 172 -5.14 -9.94 14.92
C MET A 172 -4.14 -9.35 15.90
N THR A 173 -4.20 -9.78 17.15
CA THR A 173 -3.23 -9.37 18.19
C THR A 173 -2.31 -10.54 18.52
N GLY A 174 -1.02 -10.24 18.71
CA GLY A 174 -0.01 -11.21 19.08
C GLY A 174 0.74 -11.81 17.88
N PHE A 175 2.06 -11.92 18.03
CA PHE A 175 2.96 -12.43 16.99
C PHE A 175 2.59 -13.85 16.54
N LEU A 176 2.41 -14.78 17.49
CA LEU A 176 2.11 -16.18 17.18
C LEU A 176 0.78 -16.35 16.45
N THR A 177 -0.25 -15.61 16.87
CA THR A 177 -1.57 -15.61 16.22
C THR A 177 -1.47 -15.14 14.77
N LYS A 178 -0.78 -14.01 14.53
CA LYS A 178 -0.56 -13.47 13.18
C LYS A 178 0.23 -14.45 12.31
N MET A 179 1.34 -14.97 12.85
CA MET A 179 2.18 -15.94 12.15
C MET A 179 1.39 -17.19 11.74
N ASN A 180 0.66 -17.80 12.69
CA ASN A 180 -0.11 -19.01 12.41
C ASN A 180 -1.20 -18.77 11.37
N LYS A 181 -1.87 -17.61 11.42
CA LYS A 181 -2.85 -17.26 10.39
C LYS A 181 -2.19 -17.05 9.03
N LEU A 182 -1.08 -16.32 8.96
CA LEU A 182 -0.35 -16.11 7.70
C LEU A 182 0.12 -17.44 7.11
N LYS A 183 0.59 -18.38 7.93
CA LYS A 183 0.93 -19.74 7.50
C LYS A 183 -0.29 -20.47 6.94
N GLN A 184 -1.41 -20.46 7.67
CA GLN A 184 -2.66 -21.07 7.23
C GLN A 184 -3.14 -20.51 5.88
N LEU A 185 -2.97 -19.21 5.65
CA LEU A 185 -3.40 -18.54 4.42
C LEU A 185 -2.37 -18.63 3.27
N GLY A 186 -1.16 -19.15 3.51
CA GLY A 186 -0.09 -19.19 2.50
C GLY A 186 0.63 -17.84 2.27
N PHE A 187 0.55 -16.92 3.23
CA PHE A 187 1.21 -15.59 3.20
C PHE A 187 2.38 -15.49 4.19
N TRP A 188 2.93 -16.61 4.66
CA TRP A 188 4.10 -16.60 5.53
C TRP A 188 5.39 -16.85 4.72
N LEU A 189 6.20 -15.81 4.55
CA LEU A 189 7.40 -15.83 3.70
C LEU A 189 8.71 -15.96 4.50
N MET A 190 8.62 -16.42 5.75
CA MET A 190 9.77 -16.60 6.65
C MET A 190 9.96 -18.09 6.96
N LYS A 191 11.18 -18.52 7.25
CA LYS A 191 11.45 -19.88 7.74
C LYS A 191 10.69 -20.12 9.05
N ASP A 192 10.33 -21.38 9.31
CA ASP A 192 9.62 -21.76 10.54
C ASP A 192 10.46 -21.55 11.80
N THR A 193 11.79 -21.67 11.67
CA THR A 193 12.73 -21.42 12.75
C THR A 193 13.00 -19.93 12.87
N CYS A 194 12.43 -19.31 13.90
CA CYS A 194 12.85 -17.99 14.36
C CYS A 194 13.76 -18.15 15.58
N THR A 195 14.85 -17.39 15.62
CA THR A 195 15.80 -17.41 16.74
C THR A 195 15.57 -16.21 17.64
N GLU A 196 15.50 -16.42 18.95
CA GLU A 196 15.54 -15.32 19.90
C GLU A 196 16.94 -14.69 19.88
N THR A 197 17.01 -13.38 19.69
CA THR A 197 18.25 -12.60 19.68
C THR A 197 18.13 -11.53 20.73
N LYS A 198 19.12 -11.41 21.62
CA LYS A 198 19.21 -10.30 22.57
C LYS A 198 19.84 -9.10 21.87
N LEU A 199 19.15 -7.96 21.91
CA LEU A 199 19.64 -6.68 21.43
C LEU A 199 19.98 -5.79 22.62
N ASP A 200 21.19 -5.25 22.60
CA ASP A 200 21.59 -4.18 23.50
C ASP A 200 21.18 -2.84 22.90
N ILE A 201 20.16 -2.22 23.49
CA ILE A 201 19.69 -0.90 23.08
C ILE A 201 20.32 0.13 24.02
N SER A 202 21.29 0.90 23.49
CA SER A 202 21.82 2.06 24.20
C SER A 202 20.92 3.26 23.95
N LEU A 203 20.23 3.71 25.00
CA LEU A 203 19.58 5.03 24.97
C LEU A 203 20.63 6.10 25.26
N GLN A 204 20.40 7.34 24.80
CA GLN A 204 21.33 8.47 24.96
C GLN A 204 21.73 8.76 26.43
N SER A 205 21.08 8.13 27.42
CA SER A 205 21.33 8.23 28.86
C SER A 205 22.30 7.18 29.44
N SER A 206 23.17 6.57 28.62
CA SER A 206 24.18 5.58 29.04
C SER A 206 23.65 4.27 29.65
N LYS A 207 22.32 4.09 29.67
CA LYS A 207 21.67 2.85 30.14
C LYS A 207 21.49 1.91 28.96
N VAL A 208 22.13 0.75 29.00
CA VAL A 208 21.92 -0.35 28.05
C VAL A 208 20.72 -1.16 28.53
N ILE A 209 19.71 -1.28 27.66
CA ILE A 209 18.56 -2.15 27.88
C ILE A 209 18.73 -3.39 27.01
N ASN A 210 18.72 -4.56 27.65
CA ASN A 210 18.68 -5.84 26.96
C ASN A 210 17.25 -6.15 26.54
N VAL A 211 16.99 -6.23 25.24
CA VAL A 211 15.69 -6.58 24.68
C VAL A 211 15.81 -7.87 23.88
N SER A 212 15.07 -8.90 24.27
CA SER A 212 14.90 -10.09 23.45
C SER A 212 13.98 -9.79 22.27
N VAL A 213 14.44 -10.05 21.06
CA VAL A 213 13.63 -9.99 19.84
C VAL A 213 13.64 -11.34 19.13
N THR A 214 12.48 -11.74 18.60
CA THR A 214 12.37 -12.92 17.74
C THR A 214 12.81 -12.54 16.33
N ARG A 215 13.94 -13.09 15.88
CA ARG A 215 14.46 -12.90 14.53
C ARG A 215 14.09 -14.10 13.65
N CYS A 216 13.17 -13.89 12.73
CA CYS A 216 12.86 -14.88 11.70
C CYS A 216 13.73 -14.62 10.46
N VAL A 217 14.19 -15.69 9.81
CA VAL A 217 14.97 -15.59 8.57
C VAL A 217 14.01 -15.67 7.37
N PRO A 218 14.06 -14.77 6.37
CA PRO A 218 13.28 -14.92 5.16
C PRO A 218 13.53 -16.26 4.48
N ILE A 219 12.50 -16.86 3.87
CA ILE A 219 12.73 -18.00 2.98
C ILE A 219 13.53 -17.46 1.78
N PRO A 220 14.70 -18.03 1.44
CA PRO A 220 15.50 -17.56 0.31
C PRO A 220 14.66 -17.62 -0.97
N ARG A 221 14.36 -16.46 -1.57
CA ARG A 221 13.60 -16.34 -2.82
C ARG A 221 14.42 -16.69 -4.08
N LEU A 222 15.68 -17.08 -3.93
CA LEU A 222 16.63 -17.20 -5.05
C LEU A 222 16.80 -18.63 -5.57
N SER A 223 15.86 -19.53 -5.28
CA SER A 223 15.88 -20.87 -5.84
C SER A 223 14.61 -21.11 -6.67
N PRO A 224 14.72 -21.36 -7.99
CA PRO A 224 13.59 -21.68 -8.87
C PRO A 224 12.73 -22.86 -8.35
N THR A 225 13.30 -23.75 -7.54
CA THR A 225 12.57 -24.85 -6.89
C THR A 225 11.74 -24.39 -5.69
N VAL A 226 12.15 -23.35 -4.96
CA VAL A 226 11.32 -22.74 -3.90
C VAL A 226 10.19 -21.91 -4.51
N GLU A 227 10.45 -21.25 -5.65
CA GLU A 227 9.37 -20.72 -6.48
C GLU A 227 8.41 -21.84 -6.86
N SER A 228 8.87 -23.04 -7.26
CA SER A 228 7.98 -24.17 -7.58
C SER A 228 7.11 -24.69 -6.40
N THR A 229 7.63 -24.65 -5.17
CA THR A 229 6.85 -24.99 -3.96
C THR A 229 5.87 -23.88 -3.57
N PHE A 230 6.19 -22.62 -3.89
CA PHE A 230 5.28 -21.47 -3.78
C PHE A 230 4.27 -21.37 -4.93
N LEU A 231 4.62 -21.90 -6.11
CA LEU A 231 3.81 -22.07 -7.32
C LEU A 231 2.86 -23.27 -7.17
N HIS A 232 2.26 -23.47 -6.00
CA HIS A 232 1.01 -24.26 -5.94
C HIS A 232 -0.15 -23.55 -6.68
N CYS A 233 0.10 -22.35 -7.21
CA CYS A 233 -0.74 -21.72 -8.21
C CYS A 233 -0.63 -22.38 -9.60
N ASN A 234 0.36 -23.26 -9.83
CA ASN A 234 0.54 -24.02 -11.08
C ASN A 234 0.09 -25.49 -10.94
N ALA A 235 -1.16 -25.71 -10.53
CA ALA A 235 -1.77 -27.04 -10.62
C ALA A 235 -3.30 -26.96 -10.73
N SER A 236 -3.81 -26.33 -11.80
CA SER A 236 -5.15 -26.58 -12.41
C SER A 236 -5.40 -25.56 -13.54
N ILE A 237 -4.77 -25.76 -14.70
CA ILE A 237 -5.33 -25.39 -16.01
C ILE A 237 -5.27 -26.66 -16.86
#